data_AF-A0A838ICA8-F1
#
_entry.id   AF-A0A838ICA8-F1
#
_cell.length_a   1.000
_cell.length_b   1.000
_cell.length_c   1.000
_cell.angle_alpha   90.00
_cell.angle_beta   90.00
_cell.angle_gamma   90.00
#
_symmetry.space_group_name_H-M   'P 1'
#
loop_
_entity.id
_entity.type
_entity.pdbx_description
1 polymer ?
#
loop_
_entity_poly.entity_id
_entity_poly.type
_entity_poly.pdbx_seq_one_letter_code
_entity_poly.pdbx_strand_id
1 'polypeptide(L)'
;MRHCGSNIPEWGRPELRREVVPKSGADLVREIQIRLGWLNWVAGVAGAIVVCASIGFLIPIFLADSEPGELALRNAPAIVVYIVLVGLILSRQCYRHCARALAWVAEEREPNEREHRQTLRLAVYNVKVAALAWILAGLGFSTLNAALHSWEFWVVVA
;
A
#
# COMPACT_ATOMS: atom_id res chain seq x y z
N MET A 1 12.47 53.16 33.73
CA MET A 1 13.08 52.52 32.53
C MET A 1 13.17 51.02 32.76
N ARG A 2 12.25 50.23 32.18
CA ARG A 2 12.43 48.78 32.01
C ARG A 2 11.88 48.43 30.63
N HIS A 3 12.76 47.93 29.77
CA HIS A 3 12.45 47.47 28.42
C HIS A 3 11.52 46.26 28.50
N CYS A 4 10.28 46.43 28.01
CA CYS A 4 9.38 45.34 27.69
C CYS A 4 9.84 44.75 26.35
N GLY A 5 10.79 43.82 26.39
CA GLY A 5 11.21 43.06 25.21
C GLY A 5 10.11 42.09 24.83
N SER A 6 9.49 42.30 23.66
CA SER A 6 8.49 41.40 23.11
C SER A 6 9.15 40.05 22.77
N ASN A 7 8.86 39.02 23.57
CA ASN A 7 9.11 37.62 23.23
C ASN A 7 8.13 37.22 22.11
N ILE A 8 8.46 37.58 20.86
CA ILE A 8 7.78 37.00 19.70
C ILE A 8 8.30 35.55 19.60
N PRO A 9 7.44 34.54 19.69
CA PRO A 9 7.87 33.16 19.57
C PRO A 9 8.45 32.93 18.16
N GLU A 10 9.47 32.09 18.04
CA GLU A 10 10.27 31.94 16.81
C GLU A 10 9.47 31.64 15.54
N TRP A 11 8.29 31.03 15.67
CA TRP A 11 7.37 30.77 14.56
C TRP A 11 6.70 32.03 13.98
N GLY A 12 6.83 33.18 14.62
CA GLY A 12 6.31 34.48 14.17
C GLY A 12 7.30 35.32 13.37
N ARG A 13 8.55 34.86 13.17
CA ARG A 13 9.54 35.63 12.40
C ARG A 13 9.21 35.57 10.89
N PRO A 14 8.93 36.70 10.21
CA PRO A 14 8.57 36.72 8.79
C PRO A 14 9.70 36.19 7.90
N GLU A 15 10.94 36.29 8.35
CA GLU A 15 12.15 35.79 7.68
C GLU A 15 12.33 34.26 7.72
N LEU A 16 11.57 33.53 8.54
CA LEU A 16 11.50 32.05 8.51
C LEU A 16 10.33 31.51 7.67
N ARG A 17 9.46 32.40 7.17
CA ARG A 17 8.47 32.04 6.16
C ARG A 17 9.26 31.83 4.87
N ARG A 18 9.79 30.60 4.67
CA ARG A 18 10.21 30.14 3.35
C ARG A 18 9.15 30.64 2.39
N GLU A 19 9.56 31.37 1.35
CA GLU A 19 8.69 31.65 0.23
C GLU A 19 8.25 30.29 -0.31
N VAL A 20 7.12 29.81 0.20
CA VAL A 20 6.44 28.65 -0.34
C VAL A 20 5.89 29.21 -1.64
N VAL A 21 6.70 29.12 -2.69
CA VAL A 21 6.23 29.34 -4.06
C VAL A 21 4.96 28.51 -4.16
N PRO A 22 3.79 29.14 -4.31
CA PRO A 22 2.53 28.42 -4.27
C PRO A 22 2.54 27.44 -5.45
N LYS A 23 2.73 26.15 -5.15
CA LYS A 23 2.57 25.08 -6.12
C LYS A 23 1.10 25.06 -6.52
N SER A 24 0.82 24.96 -7.81
CA SER A 24 -0.55 24.78 -8.28
C SER A 24 -1.18 23.55 -7.60
N GLY A 25 -2.49 23.59 -7.38
CA GLY A 25 -3.21 22.46 -6.79
C GLY A 25 -3.00 21.16 -7.58
N ALA A 26 -2.80 21.25 -8.90
CA ALA A 26 -2.48 20.10 -9.75
C ALA A 26 -1.12 19.46 -9.42
N ASP A 27 -0.10 20.27 -9.15
CA ASP A 27 1.23 19.79 -8.75
C ASP A 27 1.19 19.10 -7.39
N LEU A 28 0.43 19.66 -6.45
CA LEU A 28 0.24 19.07 -5.13
C LEU A 28 -0.44 17.69 -5.22
N VAL A 29 -1.50 17.57 -6.02
CA VAL A 29 -2.20 16.29 -6.23
C VAL A 29 -1.26 15.25 -6.85
N ARG A 30 -0.47 15.64 -7.86
CA ARG A 30 0.50 14.76 -8.50
C ARG A 30 1.57 14.27 -7.51
N GLU A 31 2.11 15.17 -6.69
CA GLU A 31 3.11 14.84 -5.67
C GLU A 31 2.56 13.85 -4.63
N ILE A 32 1.34 14.08 -4.15
CA ILE A 32 0.65 13.19 -3.21
C ILE A 32 0.42 11.81 -3.85
N GLN A 33 -0.05 11.76 -5.11
CA GLN A 33 -0.31 10.48 -5.80
C GLN A 33 0.97 9.65 -5.98
N ILE A 34 2.09 10.28 -6.37
CA ILE A 34 3.37 9.59 -6.52
C ILE A 34 3.85 9.04 -5.17
N ARG A 35 3.78 9.85 -4.11
CA ARG A 35 4.19 9.44 -2.76
C ARG A 35 3.34 8.30 -2.22
N LEU A 36 2.02 8.41 -2.33
CA LEU A 36 1.10 7.35 -1.88
C LEU A 36 1.29 6.06 -2.68
N GLY A 37 1.52 6.18 -4.00
CA GLY A 37 1.84 5.02 -4.83
C GLY A 37 3.10 4.31 -4.35
N TRP A 38 4.19 5.06 -4.14
CA TRP A 38 5.44 4.49 -3.63
C TRP A 38 5.29 3.85 -2.25
N LEU A 39 4.63 4.54 -1.30
CA LEU A 39 4.36 4.01 0.03
C LEU A 39 3.56 2.71 -0.02
N ASN A 40 2.57 2.62 -0.92
CA ASN A 40 1.78 1.41 -1.09
C ASN A 40 2.62 0.23 -1.60
N TRP A 41 3.54 0.47 -2.55
CA TRP A 41 4.48 -0.55 -3.01
C TRP A 41 5.43 -1.02 -1.91
N VAL A 42 6.04 -0.08 -1.19
CA VAL A 42 6.97 -0.39 -0.09
C VAL A 42 6.26 -1.18 1.00
N ALA A 43 5.05 -0.75 1.41
CA ALA A 43 4.26 -1.46 2.41
C ALA A 43 3.86 -2.87 1.94
N GLY A 44 3.46 -3.02 0.67
CA GLY A 44 3.12 -4.31 0.08
C GLY A 44 4.30 -5.29 0.07
N VAL A 45 5.47 -4.83 -0.37
CA VAL A 45 6.70 -5.63 -0.39
C VAL A 45 7.13 -5.99 1.04
N ALA A 46 7.12 -5.04 1.97
CA ALA A 46 7.45 -5.29 3.37
C ALA A 46 6.50 -6.33 3.99
N GLY A 47 5.19 -6.21 3.76
CA GLY A 47 4.22 -7.20 4.21
C GLY A 47 4.48 -8.59 3.63
N ALA A 48 4.84 -8.68 2.34
CA ALA A 48 5.16 -9.95 1.71
C ALA A 48 6.41 -10.59 2.31
N ILE A 49 7.45 -9.81 2.58
CA ILE A 49 8.66 -10.29 3.26
C ILE A 49 8.32 -10.85 4.63
N VAL A 50 7.50 -10.14 5.42
CA VAL A 50 7.07 -10.60 6.74
C VAL A 50 6.30 -11.91 6.65
N VAL A 51 5.33 -12.02 5.74
CA VAL A 51 4.55 -13.25 5.52
C VAL A 51 5.45 -14.42 5.12
N CYS A 52 6.35 -14.22 4.15
CA CYS A 52 7.30 -15.24 3.72
C CYS A 52 8.23 -15.68 4.85
N ALA A 53 8.74 -14.74 5.66
CA ALA A 53 9.58 -15.04 6.81
C ALA A 53 8.81 -15.80 7.89
N SER A 54 7.56 -15.41 8.18
CA SER A 54 6.70 -16.13 9.12
C SER A 54 6.41 -17.56 8.66
N ILE A 55 6.07 -17.76 7.39
CA ILE A 55 5.83 -19.09 6.82
C ILE A 55 7.13 -19.92 6.85
N GLY A 56 8.25 -19.35 6.42
CA GLY A 56 9.56 -20.02 6.43
C GLY A 56 10.01 -20.42 7.84
N PHE A 57 9.68 -19.62 8.85
CA PHE A 57 9.90 -19.97 10.26
C PHE A 57 8.96 -21.09 10.74
N LEU A 58 7.72 -21.10 10.26
CA LEU A 58 6.69 -22.05 10.69
C LEU A 58 6.84 -23.43 10.04
N ILE A 59 7.27 -23.51 8.77
CA ILE A 59 7.37 -24.77 8.01
C ILE A 59 8.18 -25.85 8.76
N PRO A 60 9.42 -25.60 9.23
CA PRO A 60 10.22 -26.63 9.88
C PRO A 60 9.62 -27.16 11.19
N ILE A 61 8.76 -26.37 11.83
CA ILE A 61 8.08 -26.75 13.08
C ILE A 61 7.00 -27.79 12.82
N PHE A 62 6.35 -27.74 11.65
CA PHE A 62 5.22 -28.62 11.30
C PHE A 62 5.59 -29.71 10.29
N LEU A 63 6.59 -29.49 9.45
CA LEU A 63 7.05 -30.43 8.43
C LEU A 63 8.53 -30.76 8.66
N ALA A 64 8.79 -31.76 9.48
CA ALA A 64 10.14 -32.17 9.86
C ALA A 64 10.98 -32.72 8.69
N ASP A 65 10.34 -33.20 7.62
CA ASP A 65 11.01 -33.90 6.50
C ASP A 65 11.01 -33.11 5.16
N SER A 66 10.39 -31.93 5.09
CA SER A 66 10.36 -31.15 3.83
C SER A 66 11.55 -30.21 3.71
N GLU A 67 12.24 -30.20 2.57
CA GLU A 67 13.27 -29.18 2.25
C GLU A 67 12.60 -27.79 2.08
N PRO A 68 12.69 -26.89 3.08
CA PRO A 68 11.91 -25.64 3.07
C PRO A 68 12.36 -24.68 1.95
N GLY A 69 13.63 -24.77 1.56
CA GLY A 69 14.22 -23.95 0.52
C GLY A 69 13.62 -24.21 -0.86
N GLU A 70 13.36 -25.47 -1.20
CA GLU A 70 12.85 -25.83 -2.52
C GLU A 70 11.41 -25.35 -2.73
N LEU A 71 10.55 -25.49 -1.72
CA LEU A 71 9.17 -24.98 -1.74
C LEU A 71 9.12 -23.46 -1.89
N ALA A 72 9.99 -22.74 -1.18
CA ALA A 72 10.10 -21.29 -1.29
C ALA A 72 10.57 -20.85 -2.68
N LEU A 73 11.58 -21.52 -3.24
CA LEU A 73 12.09 -21.26 -4.59
C LEU A 73 11.04 -21.52 -5.67
N ARG A 74 10.25 -22.60 -5.54
CA ARG A 74 9.17 -22.91 -6.49
C ARG A 74 8.02 -21.90 -6.44
N ASN A 75 7.67 -21.39 -5.26
CA ASN A 75 6.59 -20.41 -5.10
C ASN A 75 7.02 -18.96 -5.38
N ALA A 76 8.32 -18.64 -5.29
CA ALA A 76 8.82 -17.28 -5.45
C ALA A 76 8.40 -16.61 -6.78
N PRO A 77 8.46 -17.27 -7.96
CA PRO A 77 7.98 -16.66 -9.20
C PRO A 77 6.49 -16.32 -9.16
N ALA A 78 5.65 -17.19 -8.58
CA ALA A 78 4.21 -16.95 -8.45
C ALA A 78 3.93 -15.75 -7.52
N ILE A 79 4.68 -15.62 -6.43
CA ILE A 79 4.62 -14.46 -5.51
C ILE A 79 5.00 -13.18 -6.23
N VAL A 80 6.11 -13.18 -6.99
CA VAL A 80 6.56 -12.01 -7.75
C VAL A 80 5.51 -11.61 -8.79
N VAL A 81 5.01 -12.56 -9.58
CA VAL A 81 3.97 -12.31 -10.59
C VAL A 81 2.70 -11.75 -9.92
N TYR A 82 2.28 -12.33 -8.80
CA TYR A 82 1.13 -11.85 -8.04
C TYR A 82 1.30 -10.40 -7.58
N ILE A 83 2.42 -10.10 -6.90
CA ILE A 83 2.71 -8.76 -6.39
C ILE A 83 2.76 -7.74 -7.52
N VAL A 84 3.41 -8.08 -8.65
CA VAL A 84 3.50 -7.17 -9.79
C VAL A 84 2.13 -6.93 -10.41
N LEU A 85 1.38 -7.98 -10.76
CA LEU A 85 0.08 -7.84 -11.42
C LEU A 85 -0.92 -7.11 -10.52
N VAL A 86 -1.08 -7.56 -9.28
CA VAL A 86 -2.01 -6.94 -8.34
C VAL A 86 -1.57 -5.53 -7.99
N GLY A 87 -0.28 -5.31 -7.72
CA GLY A 87 0.27 -3.98 -7.45
C GLY A 87 0.01 -2.98 -8.58
N LEU A 88 0.15 -3.39 -9.84
CA LEU A 88 -0.17 -2.56 -11.01
C LEU A 88 -1.68 -2.28 -11.13
N ILE A 89 -2.52 -3.30 -10.95
CA ILE A 89 -3.99 -3.16 -11.00
C ILE A 89 -4.46 -2.19 -9.90
N LEU A 90 -4.00 -2.39 -8.67
CA LEU A 90 -4.34 -1.54 -7.53
C LEU A 90 -3.82 -0.11 -7.72
N SER A 91 -2.58 0.05 -8.18
CA SER A 91 -2.01 1.38 -8.46
C SER A 91 -2.87 2.14 -9.48
N ARG A 92 -3.31 1.46 -10.55
CA ARG A 92 -4.18 2.06 -11.58
C ARG A 92 -5.56 2.40 -11.04
N GLN A 93 -6.17 1.55 -10.22
CA GLN A 93 -7.48 1.81 -9.62
C GLN A 93 -7.42 2.95 -8.59
N CYS A 94 -6.45 2.92 -7.68
CA CYS A 94 -6.20 3.99 -6.72
C CYS A 94 -5.93 5.31 -7.43
N TYR A 95 -5.09 5.33 -8.46
CA TYR A 95 -4.83 6.55 -9.23
C TYR A 95 -6.13 7.15 -9.78
N ARG A 96 -6.98 6.35 -10.43
CA ARG A 96 -8.26 6.82 -10.97
C ARG A 96 -9.23 7.29 -9.90
N HIS A 97 -9.25 6.64 -8.74
CA HIS A 97 -10.14 7.00 -7.64
C HIS A 97 -9.66 8.30 -6.94
N CYS A 98 -8.36 8.39 -6.64
CA CYS A 98 -7.71 9.58 -6.08
C CYS A 98 -7.87 10.80 -7.00
N ALA A 99 -7.65 10.64 -8.31
CA ALA A 99 -7.80 11.74 -9.27
C ALA A 99 -9.22 12.31 -9.27
N ARG A 100 -10.25 11.48 -9.16
CA ARG A 100 -11.64 11.93 -9.04
C ARG A 100 -11.92 12.60 -7.70
N ALA A 101 -11.44 12.02 -6.60
CA ALA A 101 -11.66 12.55 -5.25
C ALA A 101 -10.91 13.87 -4.99
N LEU A 102 -9.87 14.17 -5.76
CA LEU A 102 -9.02 15.36 -5.64
C LEU A 102 -9.14 16.30 -6.85
N ALA A 103 -10.10 16.07 -7.76
CA ALA A 103 -10.27 16.91 -8.96
C ALA A 103 -10.48 18.39 -8.59
N TRP A 104 -11.24 18.64 -7.53
CA TRP A 104 -11.47 20.00 -7.01
C TRP A 104 -10.19 20.71 -6.55
N VAL A 105 -9.21 19.96 -6.02
CA VAL A 105 -7.89 20.51 -5.63
C VAL A 105 -7.10 20.87 -6.88
N ALA A 106 -7.12 20.00 -7.90
CA ALA A 106 -6.43 20.26 -9.16
C ALA A 106 -7.03 21.42 -9.96
N GLU A 107 -8.35 21.63 -9.83
CA GLU A 107 -9.10 22.74 -10.43
C GLU A 107 -9.07 24.02 -9.59
N GLU A 108 -8.39 24.02 -8.44
CA GLU A 108 -8.27 25.17 -7.53
C GLU A 108 -9.61 25.78 -7.10
N ARG A 109 -10.63 24.93 -6.92
CA ARG A 109 -11.99 25.33 -6.51
C ARG A 109 -12.36 24.78 -5.14
N GLU A 110 -13.44 25.29 -4.56
CA GLU A 110 -13.99 24.73 -3.33
C GLU A 110 -14.62 23.34 -3.57
N PRO A 111 -14.44 22.38 -2.62
CA PRO A 111 -15.07 21.07 -2.71
C PRO A 111 -16.57 21.17 -2.44
N ASN A 112 -17.37 20.43 -3.19
CA ASN A 112 -18.76 20.18 -2.80
C ASN A 112 -18.83 19.14 -1.67
N GLU A 113 -19.98 19.06 -0.99
CA GLU A 113 -20.22 18.11 0.12
C GLU A 113 -20.00 16.63 -0.27
N ARG A 114 -20.21 16.28 -1.54
CA ARG A 114 -19.97 14.92 -2.05
C ARG A 114 -18.47 14.64 -2.18
N GLU A 115 -17.72 15.56 -2.75
CA GLU A 115 -16.27 15.48 -2.92
C GLU A 115 -15.54 15.48 -1.59
N HIS A 116 -15.96 16.36 -0.66
CA HIS A 116 -15.43 16.40 0.69
C HIS A 116 -15.54 15.01 1.37
N ARG A 117 -16.74 14.41 1.32
CA ARG A 117 -16.96 13.05 1.85
C ARG A 117 -16.15 11.98 1.11
N GLN A 118 -15.95 12.12 -0.20
CA GLN A 118 -15.11 11.20 -0.98
C GLN A 118 -13.64 11.30 -0.59
N THR A 119 -13.12 12.51 -0.41
CA THR A 119 -11.74 12.75 0.06
C THR A 119 -11.51 12.13 1.44
N LEU A 120 -12.44 12.32 2.39
CA LEU A 120 -12.35 11.70 3.72
C LEU A 120 -12.40 10.16 3.68
N ARG A 121 -13.19 9.59 2.76
CA ARG A 121 -13.31 8.13 2.61
C ARG A 121 -12.15 7.49 1.84
N LEU A 122 -11.26 8.29 1.25
CA LEU A 122 -10.15 7.79 0.42
C LEU A 122 -9.23 6.86 1.21
N ALA A 123 -8.92 7.20 2.47
CA ALA A 123 -8.10 6.36 3.33
C ALA A 123 -8.76 4.99 3.61
N VAL A 124 -10.05 5.00 3.93
CA VAL A 124 -10.83 3.77 4.20
C VAL A 124 -10.92 2.90 2.94
N TYR A 125 -11.12 3.51 1.77
CA TYR A 125 -11.14 2.81 0.50
C TYR A 125 -9.80 2.10 0.24
N ASN A 126 -8.68 2.80 0.40
CA ASN A 126 -7.35 2.22 0.20
C ASN A 126 -7.08 1.02 1.13
N VAL A 127 -7.46 1.13 2.41
CA VAL A 127 -7.32 0.02 3.37
C VAL A 127 -8.18 -1.18 2.96
N LYS A 128 -9.43 -0.96 2.54
CA LYS A 128 -10.32 -2.04 2.07
C LYS A 128 -9.77 -2.75 0.84
N VAL A 129 -9.25 -1.99 -0.11
CA VAL A 129 -8.65 -2.54 -1.34
C VAL A 129 -7.39 -3.35 -1.01
N ALA A 130 -6.52 -2.83 -0.13
CA ALA A 130 -5.34 -3.56 0.32
C ALA A 130 -5.73 -4.86 1.05
N ALA A 131 -6.71 -4.82 1.96
CA ALA A 131 -7.20 -6.00 2.66
C ALA A 131 -7.77 -7.05 1.69
N LEU A 132 -8.56 -6.62 0.71
CA LEU A 132 -9.11 -7.52 -0.32
C LEU A 132 -8.00 -8.18 -1.14
N ALA A 133 -6.97 -7.43 -1.52
CA ALA A 133 -5.80 -7.97 -2.22
C ALA A 133 -5.05 -9.01 -1.37
N TRP A 134 -4.91 -8.79 -0.06
CA TRP A 134 -4.30 -9.79 0.82
C TRP A 134 -5.15 -11.05 0.99
N ILE A 135 -6.46 -10.90 1.11
CA ILE A 135 -7.39 -12.04 1.18
C ILE A 135 -7.32 -12.88 -0.10
N LEU A 136 -7.38 -12.23 -1.27
CA LEU A 136 -7.26 -12.90 -2.56
C LEU A 136 -5.90 -13.58 -2.73
N ALA A 137 -4.82 -12.98 -2.21
CA ALA A 137 -3.50 -13.59 -2.19
C ALA A 137 -3.54 -14.89 -1.37
N GLY A 138 -3.98 -14.81 -0.12
CA GLY A 138 -4.06 -15.95 0.78
C GLY A 138 -4.89 -17.08 0.17
N LEU A 139 -6.11 -16.78 -0.29
CA LEU A 139 -6.97 -17.76 -0.94
C LEU A 139 -6.33 -18.35 -2.20
N GLY A 140 -5.75 -17.53 -3.06
CA GLY A 140 -5.10 -17.96 -4.30
C GLY A 140 -3.90 -18.87 -4.04
N PHE A 141 -3.00 -18.48 -3.14
CA PHE A 141 -1.83 -19.28 -2.76
C PHE A 141 -2.22 -20.55 -2.03
N SER A 142 -3.19 -20.51 -1.12
CA SER A 142 -3.72 -21.70 -0.45
C SER A 142 -4.34 -22.67 -1.45
N THR A 143 -5.14 -22.18 -2.40
CA THR A 143 -5.77 -23.04 -3.42
C THR A 143 -4.73 -23.62 -4.38
N LEU A 144 -3.74 -22.82 -4.80
CA LEU A 144 -2.66 -23.27 -5.68
C LEU A 144 -1.80 -24.34 -4.99
N ASN A 145 -1.39 -24.10 -3.74
CA ASN A 145 -0.61 -25.08 -2.99
C ASN A 145 -1.42 -26.34 -2.68
N ALA A 146 -2.72 -26.20 -2.34
CA ALA A 146 -3.61 -27.33 -2.20
C ALA A 146 -3.66 -28.13 -3.51
N ALA A 147 -3.96 -27.52 -4.67
CA ALA A 147 -4.04 -28.25 -5.93
C ALA A 147 -2.73 -28.94 -6.35
N LEU A 148 -1.57 -28.30 -6.12
CA LEU A 148 -0.27 -28.85 -6.48
C LEU A 148 0.18 -29.98 -5.56
N HIS A 149 -0.11 -29.91 -4.25
CA HIS A 149 0.35 -30.89 -3.27
C HIS A 149 -0.72 -31.91 -2.86
N SER A 150 -2.02 -31.60 -3.01
CA SER A 150 -3.12 -32.53 -2.73
C SER A 150 -3.39 -33.51 -3.87
N TRP A 151 -2.80 -33.32 -5.06
CA TRP A 151 -2.88 -34.32 -6.13
C TRP A 151 -2.20 -35.63 -5.72
N GLU A 152 -1.16 -35.57 -4.89
CA GLU A 152 -0.49 -36.77 -4.36
C GLU A 152 -1.38 -37.57 -3.39
N PHE A 153 -2.30 -36.91 -2.66
CA PHE A 153 -3.29 -37.60 -1.84
C PHE A 153 -4.35 -38.36 -2.66
N TRP A 154 -4.65 -37.91 -3.88
CA TRP A 154 -5.62 -38.59 -4.75
C TRP A 154 -5.03 -39.84 -5.43
N VAL A 155 -3.74 -39.84 -5.74
CA VAL A 155 -3.04 -40.99 -6.35
C VAL A 155 -2.80 -42.13 -5.35
N VAL A 156 -2.72 -41.84 -4.05
CA VAL A 156 -2.54 -42.86 -2.99
C VAL A 156 -3.88 -43.50 -2.56
N VAL A 157 -5.01 -42.82 -2.79
CA VAL A 157 -6.35 -43.31 -2.42
C VAL A 157 -7.11 -43.94 -3.60
N ALA A 158 -6.64 -43.74 -4.85
CA ALA A 158 -7.16 -44.39 -6.06
C ALA A 158 -6.41 -45.70 -6.38
#